data_AF-A0A520V9Y9-F1
#
_entry.id   AF-A0A520V9Y9-F1
#
_cell.length_a   1.000
_cell.length_b   1.000
_cell.length_c   1.000
_cell.angle_alpha   90.00
_cell.angle_beta   90.00
_cell.angle_gamma   90.00
#
_symmetry.space_group_name_H-M   'P 1'
#
loop_
_entity.id
_entity.type
_entity.pdbx_description
1 polymer ?
#
loop_
_entity_poly.entity_id
_entity_poly.type
_entity_poly.pdbx_seq_one_letter_code
_entity_poly.pdbx_strand_id
1 'polypeptide(L)'
;AIVDPYVVDGSKCISYFTIELKNEIPSSFKGSFENWMFGCDICQDVCPWNRFSKAHSEPLFNPNNKLLSMSKSEWEEITEELFQEIFKKSAVKRAKFSGLTRNINFLKI
;
A
#
# COMPACT_ATOMS: atom_id res chain seq x y z
N ALA A 1 -2.75 -7.20 14.04
CA ALA A 1 -2.33 -8.21 13.02
C ALA A 1 -1.29 -9.17 13.59
N ILE A 2 -0.23 -8.67 14.22
CA ILE A 2 0.74 -9.50 14.94
C ILE A 2 0.06 -9.98 16.24
N VAL A 3 -0.09 -11.29 16.40
CA VAL A 3 -0.81 -11.88 17.54
C VAL A 3 0.14 -12.53 18.55
N ASP A 4 1.28 -13.01 18.09
CA ASP A 4 2.35 -13.61 18.87
C ASP A 4 3.71 -13.34 18.19
N PRO A 5 4.86 -13.54 18.87
CA PRO A 5 6.16 -13.45 18.24
C PRO A 5 6.24 -14.31 16.98
N TYR A 6 6.61 -13.68 15.85
CA TYR A 6 6.72 -14.33 14.54
C TYR A 6 5.40 -14.84 13.93
N VAL A 7 4.25 -14.50 14.52
CA VAL A 7 2.92 -14.90 14.02
C VAL A 7 2.11 -13.69 13.57
N VAL A 8 1.74 -13.67 12.29
CA VAL A 8 0.91 -12.62 11.69
C VAL A 8 -0.42 -13.22 11.24
N ASP A 9 -1.50 -12.69 11.78
CA ASP A 9 -2.85 -12.94 11.29
C ASP A 9 -3.13 -12.07 10.06
N GLY A 10 -3.04 -12.68 8.87
CA GLY A 10 -3.28 -12.02 7.59
C GLY A 10 -4.69 -11.43 7.47
N SER A 11 -5.69 -12.03 8.14
CA SER A 11 -7.07 -11.54 8.14
C SER A 11 -7.27 -10.22 8.91
N LYS A 12 -6.20 -9.67 9.47
CA LYS A 12 -6.17 -8.38 10.18
C LYS A 12 -5.02 -7.48 9.72
N CYS A 13 -4.27 -7.87 8.69
CA CYS A 13 -3.07 -7.18 8.24
C CYS A 13 -3.38 -6.21 7.09
N ILE A 14 -3.05 -4.93 7.25
CA ILE A 14 -3.26 -3.89 6.23
C ILE A 14 -2.54 -4.25 4.93
N SER A 15 -1.30 -4.75 5.00
CA SER A 15 -0.55 -5.16 3.81
C SER A 15 -1.24 -6.31 3.06
N TYR A 16 -1.72 -7.34 3.78
CA TYR A 16 -2.50 -8.41 3.15
C TYR A 16 -3.79 -7.88 2.52
N PHE A 17 -4.52 -7.03 3.25
CA PHE A 17 -5.76 -6.43 2.78
C PHE A 17 -5.57 -5.59 1.52
N THR A 18 -4.49 -4.81 1.42
CA THR A 18 -4.27 -3.91 0.29
C THR A 18 -3.62 -4.58 -0.93
N ILE A 19 -2.93 -5.72 -0.75
CA ILE A 19 -2.19 -6.40 -1.84
C ILE A 19 -2.89 -7.70 -2.31
N GLU A 20 -3.26 -8.57 -1.37
CA GLU A 20 -3.68 -9.94 -1.66
C GLU A 20 -5.20 -10.11 -1.71
N LEU A 21 -5.92 -9.47 -0.79
CA LEU A 21 -7.38 -9.61 -0.67
C LEU A 21 -8.08 -9.15 -1.96
N LYS A 22 -8.87 -10.04 -2.57
CA LYS A 22 -9.60 -9.76 -3.83
C LYS A 22 -11.05 -9.32 -3.62
N ASN A 23 -11.61 -9.55 -2.43
CA ASN A 23 -12.96 -9.15 -2.04
C ASN A 23 -12.93 -7.80 -1.31
N GLU A 24 -14.07 -7.31 -0.83
CA GLU A 24 -14.13 -6.06 -0.06
C GLU A 24 -13.38 -6.13 1.28
N ILE A 25 -12.79 -5.01 1.70
CA ILE A 25 -12.19 -4.87 3.04
C ILE A 25 -13.33 -4.84 4.06
N PRO A 26 -13.29 -5.64 5.15
CA PRO A 26 -14.37 -5.63 6.13
C PRO A 26 -14.58 -4.25 6.75
N SER A 27 -15.84 -3.81 6.82
CA SER A 27 -16.21 -2.46 7.30
C SER A 27 -15.79 -2.19 8.74
N SER A 28 -15.57 -3.23 9.54
CA SER A 28 -15.03 -3.14 10.91
C SER A 28 -13.63 -2.52 10.97
N PHE A 29 -12.89 -2.46 9.86
CA PHE A 29 -11.57 -1.84 9.77
C PHE A 29 -11.59 -0.39 9.27
N LYS A 30 -12.78 0.21 9.04
CA LYS A 30 -12.87 1.61 8.60
C LYS A 30 -12.14 2.54 9.57
N GLY A 31 -11.37 3.49 9.02
CA GLY A 31 -10.55 4.43 9.80
C GLY A 31 -9.25 3.86 10.38
N SER A 32 -8.99 2.55 10.28
CA SER A 32 -7.78 1.94 10.84
C SER A 32 -6.57 1.93 9.90
N PHE A 33 -6.73 2.36 8.65
CA PHE A 33 -5.70 2.31 7.61
C PHE A 33 -4.98 3.64 7.41
N GLU A 34 -5.40 4.72 8.08
CA GLU A 34 -4.88 6.08 7.84
C GLU A 34 -4.89 6.42 6.33
N ASN A 35 -3.73 6.49 5.68
CA ASN A 35 -3.58 6.71 4.24
C ASN A 35 -2.91 5.52 3.50
N TRP A 36 -2.81 4.35 4.13
CA TRP A 36 -2.18 3.16 3.56
C TRP A 36 -3.04 2.52 2.47
N MET A 37 -2.83 2.95 1.22
CA MET A 37 -3.55 2.43 0.04
C MET A 37 -2.90 1.19 -0.60
N PHE A 38 -1.62 0.92 -0.31
CA PHE A 38 -0.89 -0.25 -0.80
C PHE A 38 0.25 -0.60 0.16
N GLY A 39 0.26 -1.82 0.68
CA GLY A 39 1.25 -2.23 1.69
C GLY A 39 1.02 -1.55 3.04
N CYS A 40 1.94 -1.79 3.97
CA CYS A 40 1.97 -1.16 5.30
C CYS A 40 3.34 -1.39 5.92
N ASP A 41 3.98 -0.32 6.39
CA ASP A 41 5.29 -0.38 7.04
C ASP A 41 5.25 -0.11 8.54
N ILE A 42 4.08 0.05 9.16
CA ILE A 42 3.94 0.39 10.59
C ILE A 42 4.77 -0.53 11.50
N CYS A 43 4.75 -1.85 11.26
CA CYS A 43 5.52 -2.79 12.08
C CYS A 43 7.04 -2.66 11.90
N GLN A 44 7.48 -2.17 10.74
CA GLN A 44 8.87 -1.84 10.46
C GLN A 44 9.24 -0.47 11.03
N ASP A 45 8.39 0.54 10.89
CA ASP A 45 8.65 1.91 11.37
C ASP A 45 8.85 1.97 12.88
N VAL A 46 8.08 1.18 13.63
CA VAL A 46 8.21 1.10 15.10
C VAL A 46 9.33 0.16 15.56
N CYS A 47 9.96 -0.59 14.65
CA CYS A 47 11.01 -1.54 15.01
C CYS A 47 12.31 -0.80 15.37
N PRO A 48 12.85 -0.97 16.60
CA PRO A 48 14.04 -0.23 17.03
C PRO A 48 15.30 -0.60 16.23
N TRP A 49 15.30 -1.73 15.52
CA TRP A 49 16.43 -2.15 14.68
C TRP A 49 16.49 -1.43 13.34
N ASN A 50 15.37 -0.89 12.85
CA ASN A 50 15.35 -0.21 11.56
C ASN A 50 16.08 1.13 11.56
N ARG A 51 16.37 1.70 12.74
CA ARG A 51 17.27 2.86 12.88
C ARG A 51 18.70 2.61 12.37
N PHE A 52 19.08 1.33 12.21
CA PHE A 52 20.39 0.92 11.69
C PHE A 52 20.36 0.60 10.19
N SER A 53 19.21 0.74 9.54
CA SER A 53 19.06 0.51 8.10
C SER A 53 19.85 1.55 7.30
N LYS A 54 20.25 1.17 6.07
CA LYS A 54 20.93 2.04 5.12
C LYS A 54 20.06 2.19 3.89
N ALA A 55 20.01 3.40 3.32
CA ALA A 55 19.33 3.65 2.05
C ALA A 55 19.95 2.78 0.95
N HIS A 56 19.11 2.34 0.01
CA HIS A 56 19.58 1.59 -1.16
C HIS A 56 20.38 2.51 -2.10
N SER A 57 21.26 1.90 -2.89
CA SER A 57 21.97 2.55 -4.01
C SER A 57 21.54 2.00 -5.36
N GLU A 58 20.49 1.18 -5.41
CA GLU A 58 19.96 0.56 -6.63
C GLU A 58 19.03 1.55 -7.37
N PRO A 59 19.41 2.06 -8.56
CA PRO A 59 18.60 3.03 -9.29
C PRO A 59 17.25 2.48 -9.76
N LEU A 60 17.11 1.16 -9.97
CA LEU A 60 15.85 0.54 -10.39
C LEU A 60 14.75 0.59 -9.31
N PHE A 61 15.12 0.89 -8.06
CA PHE A 61 14.15 1.07 -6.97
C PHE A 61 13.66 2.52 -6.85
N ASN A 62 14.20 3.45 -7.63
CA ASN A 62 13.70 4.80 -7.64
C ASN A 62 12.24 4.83 -8.15
N PRO A 63 11.33 5.54 -7.45
CA PRO A 63 9.95 5.65 -7.88
C PRO A 63 9.84 6.46 -9.17
N ASN A 64 8.73 6.28 -9.89
CA ASN A 64 8.39 7.14 -11.02
C ASN A 64 8.14 8.57 -10.51
N ASN A 65 8.77 9.59 -11.11
CA ASN A 65 8.61 10.99 -10.67
C ASN A 65 7.15 11.46 -10.66
N LYS A 66 6.30 10.98 -11.58
CA LYS A 66 4.87 11.32 -11.58
C LYS A 66 4.17 10.88 -10.30
N LEU A 67 4.57 9.75 -9.72
CA LEU A 67 4.03 9.24 -8.46
C LEU A 67 4.20 10.25 -7.33
N LEU A 68 5.35 10.92 -7.28
CA LEU A 68 5.74 11.83 -6.20
C LEU A 68 5.01 13.18 -6.28
N SER A 69 4.44 13.52 -7.44
CA SER A 69 3.74 14.79 -7.66
C SER A 69 2.21 14.66 -7.62
N MET A 70 1.67 13.46 -7.46
CA MET A 70 0.21 13.25 -7.46
C MET A 70 -0.44 13.83 -6.19
N SER A 71 -1.43 14.69 -6.42
CA SER A 71 -2.35 15.20 -5.40
C SER A 71 -3.36 14.14 -4.96
N LYS A 72 -4.03 14.38 -3.82
CA LYS A 72 -5.08 13.50 -3.33
C LYS A 72 -6.22 13.34 -4.34
N SER A 73 -6.68 14.42 -4.97
CA SER A 73 -7.72 14.36 -6.00
C SER A 73 -7.30 13.52 -7.22
N GLU A 74 -6.06 13.64 -7.67
CA GLU A 74 -5.55 12.82 -8.79
C GLU A 74 -5.47 11.33 -8.43
N TRP A 75 -5.21 10.99 -7.16
CA TRP A 75 -5.32 9.60 -6.69
C TRP A 75 -6.77 9.12 -6.67
N GLU A 76 -7.69 9.95 -6.22
CA GLU A 76 -9.10 9.61 -6.12
C GLU A 76 -9.79 9.40 -7.48
N GLU A 77 -9.25 10.03 -8.53
CA GLU A 77 -9.70 9.98 -9.93
C GLU A 77 -8.73 9.21 -10.85
N ILE A 78 -7.80 8.42 -10.29
CA ILE A 78 -6.81 7.68 -11.07
C ILE A 78 -7.46 6.79 -12.13
N THR A 79 -6.97 6.88 -13.37
CA THR A 79 -7.44 6.04 -14.48
C THR A 79 -6.60 4.78 -14.62
N GLU A 80 -7.13 3.77 -15.31
CA GLU A 80 -6.38 2.54 -15.56
C GLU A 80 -5.14 2.80 -16.42
N GLU A 81 -5.22 3.70 -17.40
CA GLU A 81 -4.10 4.09 -18.26
C GLU A 81 -2.96 4.69 -17.43
N LEU A 82 -3.27 5.62 -16.52
CA LEU A 82 -2.28 6.24 -15.65
C LEU A 82 -1.68 5.21 -14.67
N PHE A 83 -2.50 4.30 -14.14
CA PHE A 83 -2.02 3.16 -13.35
C PHE A 83 -1.08 2.25 -14.15
N GLN A 84 -1.36 1.98 -15.43
CA GLN A 84 -0.47 1.23 -16.32
C GLN A 84 0.85 1.94 -16.56
N GLU A 85 0.82 3.26 -16.73
CA GLU A 85 2.00 4.08 -16.92
C GLU A 85 2.90 4.14 -15.67
N ILE A 86 2.35 4.58 -14.54
CA ILE A 86 3.13 4.89 -13.32
C ILE A 86 3.70 3.61 -12.69
N PHE A 87 2.92 2.53 -12.67
CA PHE A 87 3.30 1.30 -11.97
C PHE A 87 3.86 0.21 -12.89
N LYS A 88 4.29 0.55 -14.10
CA LYS A 88 4.93 -0.41 -15.00
C LYS A 88 6.13 -1.08 -14.31
N LYS A 89 6.15 -2.42 -14.27
CA LYS A 89 7.18 -3.22 -13.55
C LYS A 89 7.27 -2.98 -12.04
N SER A 90 6.25 -2.37 -11.42
CA SER A 90 6.17 -2.20 -9.96
C SER A 90 5.41 -3.34 -9.29
N ALA A 91 5.76 -3.66 -8.04
CA ALA A 91 5.05 -4.61 -7.20
C ALA A 91 3.57 -4.24 -7.01
N VAL A 92 3.21 -2.96 -7.13
CA VAL A 92 1.82 -2.45 -7.05
C VAL A 92 0.90 -3.14 -8.06
N LYS A 93 1.44 -3.65 -9.19
CA LYS A 93 0.68 -4.43 -10.17
C LYS A 93 0.01 -5.68 -9.58
N ARG A 94 0.51 -6.20 -8.46
CA ARG A 94 -0.07 -7.35 -7.77
C ARG A 94 -1.48 -7.09 -7.23
N ALA A 95 -1.75 -5.86 -6.79
CA ALA A 95 -3.09 -5.44 -6.38
C ALA A 95 -4.05 -5.28 -7.58
N LYS A 96 -3.50 -5.03 -8.78
CA LYS A 96 -4.23 -4.60 -9.99
C LYS A 96 -4.90 -3.23 -9.81
N PHE A 97 -5.37 -2.65 -10.92
CA PHE A 97 -6.07 -1.36 -10.89
C PHE A 97 -7.29 -1.40 -9.97
N SER A 98 -8.13 -2.43 -10.10
CA SER A 98 -9.33 -2.62 -9.28
C SER A 98 -9.03 -2.75 -7.79
N GLY A 99 -7.93 -3.42 -7.41
CA GLY A 99 -7.53 -3.54 -6.00
C GLY A 99 -7.09 -2.20 -5.43
N LEU A 100 -6.28 -1.45 -6.17
CA LEU A 100 -5.82 -0.13 -5.74
C LEU A 100 -7.00 0.86 -5.61
N THR A 101 -7.90 0.92 -6.59
CA THR A 101 -9.07 1.82 -6.53
C THR A 101 -10.04 1.43 -5.42
N ARG A 102 -10.25 0.14 -5.17
CA ARG A 102 -10.98 -0.35 -3.98
C ARG A 102 -10.32 0.15 -2.69
N ASN A 103 -9.00 0.08 -2.58
CA ASN A 103 -8.29 0.57 -1.39
C ASN A 103 -8.45 2.08 -1.22
N ILE A 104 -8.25 2.86 -2.29
CA ILE A 104 -8.42 4.31 -2.26
C ILE A 104 -9.84 4.68 -1.83
N ASN A 105 -10.86 4.01 -2.38
CA ASN A 105 -12.25 4.23 -2.00
C ASN A 105 -12.54 3.84 -0.55
N PHE A 106 -11.87 2.81 -0.01
CA PHE A 106 -11.97 2.45 1.40
C PHE A 106 -11.43 3.53 2.34
N LEU A 107 -10.44 4.30 1.89
CA LEU A 107 -9.84 5.42 2.64
C LEU A 107 -10.65 6.72 2.54
N LYS A 108 -11.57 6.85 1.57
CA LYS A 108 -12.46 8.01 1.42
C LYS A 108 -13.48 8.04 2.57
N ILE A 109 -13.11 8.72 3.66
CA ILE A 109 -13.98 9.21 4.73
C ILE A 109 -13.57 10.66 5.03
#